data_AF-A0A925XHZ6-F1
#
_entry.id   AF-A0A925XHZ6-F1
#
_cell.length_a   1.000
_cell.length_b   1.000
_cell.length_c   1.000
_cell.angle_alpha   90.00
_cell.angle_beta   90.00
_cell.angle_gamma   90.00
#
_symmetry.space_group_name_H-M   'P 1'
#
loop_
_entity.id
_entity.type
_entity.pdbx_description
1 polymer ?
#
loop_
_entity_poly.entity_id
_entity_poly.type
_entity_poly.pdbx_seq_one_letter_code
_entity_poly.pdbx_strand_id
1 'polypeptide(L)' 'DIVREANLTWVDTLKADIEGFEDQALIPYLNTVDEALKPKRISIEHLGRADWKSDLFPVFKQHGYRLVGTTQGNSLFILG' A
#
# COMPACT_ATOMS: atom_id res chain seq x y z
N ASP A 1 11.14 12.00 -8.01
CA ASP A 1 9.94 11.18 -7.73
C ASP A 1 9.70 10.31 -8.96
N ILE A 2 9.98 9.01 -8.84
CA ILE A 2 10.02 8.07 -9.97
C ILE A 2 8.69 7.99 -10.73
N VAL A 3 7.56 8.15 -10.04
CA VAL A 3 6.23 8.08 -10.66
C VAL A 3 5.99 9.30 -11.55
N ARG A 4 6.40 10.48 -11.08
CA ARG A 4 6.36 11.73 -11.85
C ARG A 4 7.35 11.72 -13.00
N GLU A 5 8.57 11.26 -12.76
CA GLU A 5 9.62 11.15 -13.80
C GLU A 5 9.22 10.18 -14.92
N ALA A 6 8.54 9.09 -14.58
CA ALA A 6 8.01 8.12 -15.53
C ALA A 6 6.73 8.58 -16.24
N ASN A 7 6.20 9.77 -15.92
CA ASN A 7 4.92 10.29 -16.44
C ASN A 7 3.76 9.28 -16.31
N LEU A 8 3.73 8.55 -15.19
CA LEU A 8 2.62 7.65 -14.93
C LEU A 8 1.35 8.47 -14.70
N THR A 9 0.26 8.05 -15.32
CA THR A 9 -1.07 8.66 -15.15
C THR A 9 -1.98 7.82 -14.27
N TRP A 10 -1.61 6.56 -14.01
CA TRP A 10 -2.36 5.63 -13.18
C TRP A 10 -1.48 4.45 -12.73
N VAL A 11 -1.90 3.77 -11.66
CA VAL A 11 -1.27 2.53 -11.15
C VAL A 11 -2.36 1.48 -10.94
N ASP A 12 -2.28 0.33 -11.62
CA ASP A 12 -3.25 -0.76 -11.39
C ASP A 12 -2.99 -1.44 -10.04
N THR A 13 -1.75 -1.89 -9.87
CA THR A 13 -1.35 -2.75 -8.76
C THR A 13 0.00 -2.29 -8.24
N LEU A 14 0.11 -2.22 -6.91
CA LEU A 14 1.35 -2.01 -6.18
C LEU A 14 1.63 -3.25 -5.32
N LYS A 15 2.85 -3.77 -5.36
CA LYS A 15 3.33 -4.71 -4.35
C LYS A 15 4.42 -4.04 -3.52
N ALA A 16 4.26 -4.07 -2.21
CA ALA A 16 5.27 -3.66 -1.24
C ALA A 16 5.77 -4.89 -0.49
N ASP A 17 7.07 -5.08 -0.53
CA ASP A 17 7.80 -6.19 0.09
C ASP A 17 9.12 -5.58 0.55
N ILE A 18 9.14 -5.06 1.78
CA ILE A 18 10.18 -4.15 2.26
C ILE A 18 10.68 -4.60 3.64
N GLU A 19 10.63 -5.90 3.91
CA GLU A 19 11.26 -6.54 5.07
C GLU A 19 10.86 -5.87 6.41
N GLY A 20 9.56 -5.59 6.59
CA GLY A 20 9.02 -4.98 7.83
C GLY A 20 8.96 -3.45 7.83
N PHE A 21 9.24 -2.79 6.70
CA PHE A 21 9.13 -1.32 6.56
C PHE A 21 7.92 -0.88 5.72
N GLU A 22 6.91 -1.75 5.57
CA GLU A 22 5.72 -1.46 4.75
C GLU A 22 5.00 -0.19 5.23
N ASP A 23 4.86 -0.01 6.55
CA ASP A 23 4.16 1.14 7.14
C ASP A 23 4.85 2.47 6.84
N GLN A 24 6.17 2.47 6.97
CA GLN A 24 7.01 3.63 6.74
C GLN A 24 7.08 4.03 5.27
N ALA A 25 6.92 3.08 4.35
CA ALA A 25 6.86 3.38 2.92
C ALA A 25 5.46 3.81 2.47
N LEU A 26 4.43 3.07 2.87
CA LEU A 26 3.09 3.22 2.31
C LEU A 26 2.27 4.33 2.97
N ILE A 27 2.44 4.61 4.26
CA ILE A 27 1.69 5.68 4.92
C ILE A 27 2.03 7.05 4.30
N PRO A 28 3.30 7.46 4.15
CA PRO A 28 3.64 8.73 3.52
C PRO A 28 3.19 8.81 2.06
N TYR A 29 3.33 7.72 1.32
CA TYR A 29 2.86 7.63 -0.06
C TYR A 29 1.36 7.89 -0.15
N LEU A 30 0.53 7.15 0.59
CA LEU A 30 -0.92 7.30 0.55
C LEU A 30 -1.39 8.69 1.01
N ASN A 31 -0.65 9.32 1.93
CA ASN A 31 -0.98 10.67 2.42
C ASN A 31 -0.62 11.80 1.45
N THR A 32 0.20 11.54 0.43
CA THR A 32 0.75 12.58 -0.46
C THR A 32 0.48 12.34 -1.94
N VAL A 33 0.10 11.12 -2.33
CA VAL A 33 -0.17 10.75 -3.72
C VAL A 33 -1.46 11.37 -4.25
N ASP A 34 -1.45 11.80 -5.51
CA ASP A 34 -2.65 12.22 -6.22
C ASP A 34 -3.63 11.04 -6.36
N GLU A 35 -4.94 11.31 -6.29
CA GLU A 35 -5.98 10.27 -6.40
C GLU A 35 -5.85 9.41 -7.66
N ALA A 36 -5.46 9.99 -8.79
CA ALA A 36 -5.25 9.27 -10.06
C ALA A 36 -4.13 8.22 -9.98
N LEU A 37 -3.18 8.41 -9.06
CA LEU A 37 -2.02 7.55 -8.86
C LEU A 37 -2.16 6.63 -7.66
N LYS A 38 -3.26 6.69 -6.90
CA LYS A 38 -3.58 5.66 -5.92
C LYS A 38 -3.73 4.31 -6.61
N PRO A 39 -3.00 3.26 -6.20
CA PRO A 39 -3.11 1.95 -6.81
C PRO A 39 -4.52 1.39 -6.67
N LYS A 40 -5.08 0.77 -7.71
CA LYS A 40 -6.38 0.08 -7.55
C LYS A 40 -6.28 -1.14 -6.63
N ARG A 41 -5.09 -1.74 -6.54
CA ARG A 41 -4.78 -2.94 -5.76
C ARG A 41 -3.45 -2.79 -5.06
N ILE A 42 -3.38 -3.18 -3.79
CA ILE A 42 -2.14 -3.18 -3.02
C ILE A 42 -1.94 -4.56 -2.41
N SER A 43 -0.81 -5.20 -2.72
CA SER A 43 -0.34 -6.39 -2.01
C SER A 43 0.80 -5.98 -1.08
N ILE A 44 0.71 -6.34 0.19
CA ILE A 44 1.81 -6.15 1.14
C ILE A 44 2.25 -7.49 1.71
N GLU A 45 3.54 -7.61 2.02
CA GLU A 45 3.97 -8.59 3.01
C GLU A 45 3.51 -8.14 4.41
N HIS A 46 3.09 -9.07 5.27
CA HIS A 46 2.69 -8.78 6.66
C HIS A 46 3.46 -9.60 7.70
N LEU A 47 4.49 -10.36 7.30
CA LEU A 47 5.29 -11.16 8.23
C LEU A 47 6.10 -10.25 9.18
N GLY A 48 6.60 -9.11 8.67
CA GLY A 48 7.27 -8.08 9.45
C GLY A 48 6.34 -7.12 10.23
N ARG A 49 5.03 -7.41 10.33
CA ARG A 49 4.07 -6.47 10.98
C ARG A 49 4.40 -6.14 12.43
N ALA A 50 5.11 -7.01 13.13
CA ALA A 50 5.56 -6.75 14.50
C ALA A 50 6.54 -5.56 14.61
N ASP A 51 7.26 -5.27 13.52
CA ASP A 51 8.27 -4.20 13.45
C ASP A 51 7.68 -2.87 12.93
N TRP A 52 6.41 -2.88 12.51
CA TRP A 52 5.74 -1.66 12.05
C TRP A 52 5.55 -0.69 13.21
N LYS A 53 5.84 0.59 12.94
CA LYS A 53 5.60 1.70 13.87
C LYS A 53 4.13 2.09 13.89
N SER A 54 3.37 1.78 12.84
CA SER A 54 1.94 2.07 12.72
C SER A 54 1.22 0.97 11.93
N ASP A 55 0.03 0.61 12.39
CA ASP A 55 -0.77 -0.42 11.72
C ASP A 55 -1.32 0.09 10.38
N LEU A 56 -0.92 -0.55 9.27
CA LEU A 56 -1.36 -0.19 7.92
C LEU A 56 -2.82 -0.49 7.65
N PHE A 57 -3.43 -1.45 8.35
CA PHE A 57 -4.77 -1.93 8.00
C PHE A 57 -5.85 -0.85 8.22
N PRO A 58 -5.86 -0.14 9.36
CA PRO A 58 -6.72 1.04 9.54
C PRO A 58 -6.42 2.16 8.54
N VAL A 59 -5.15 2.39 8.19
CA VAL A 59 -4.75 3.43 7.22
C VAL A 59 -5.30 3.13 5.83
N PHE A 60 -5.17 1.88 5.37
CA PHE A 60 -5.78 1.43 4.13
C PHE A 60 -7.28 1.69 4.11
N LYS A 61 -7.98 1.34 5.20
CA LYS A 61 -9.43 1.59 5.32
C LYS A 61 -9.77 3.09 5.24
N GLN A 62 -8.99 3.95 5.90
CA GLN A 62 -9.15 5.41 5.82
C GLN A 62 -8.98 5.93 4.39
N HIS A 63 -8.09 5.32 3.62
CA HIS A 63 -7.84 5.65 2.21
C HIS A 63 -8.78 4.93 1.22
N GLY A 64 -9.84 4.28 1.70
CA GLY A 64 -10.86 3.65 0.87
C GLY A 64 -10.55 2.22 0.42
N TYR A 65 -9.48 1.63 0.92
CA TYR A 65 -9.12 0.26 0.60
C TYR A 65 -9.83 -0.75 1.50
N ARG A 66 -10.22 -1.88 0.92
CA ARG A 66 -10.76 -3.04 1.63
C ARG A 66 -9.82 -4.23 1.48
N LEU A 67 -9.64 -4.99 2.56
CA LEU A 67 -8.95 -6.28 2.51
C LEU A 67 -9.81 -7.29 1.74
N VAL A 68 -9.23 -7.99 0.77
CA VAL A 68 -9.96 -8.95 -0.09
C VAL A 68 -9.40 -10.37 -0.06
N GLY A 69 -8.21 -10.54 0.50
CA GLY A 69 -7.59 -11.86 0.62
C GLY A 69 -6.29 -11.78 1.41
N THR A 70 -5.95 -12.89 2.05
CA THR A 70 -4.68 -13.07 2.75
C THR A 70 -4.11 -14.44 2.39
N THR A 71 -2.79 -14.52 2.31
CA THR A 71 -2.04 -15.78 2.34
C THR A 71 -1.32 -15.90 3.68
N GLN A 72 -0.42 -16.87 3.83
CA GLN A 72 0.39 -17.01 5.04
C GLN A 72 1.26 -15.77 5.34
N GLY A 73 1.70 -15.04 4.32
CA GLY A 73 2.61 -13.90 4.50
C GLY A 73 2.19 -12.62 3.81
N ASN A 74 1.12 -12.61 3.01
CA ASN A 74 0.71 -11.43 2.26
C ASN A 74 -0.76 -11.09 2.50
N SER A 75 -1.07 -9.79 2.42
CA SER A 75 -2.43 -9.26 2.40
C SER A 75 -2.69 -8.50 1.11
N LEU A 76 -3.85 -8.74 0.50
CA LEU A 76 -4.30 -8.05 -0.71
C LEU A 76 -5.46 -7.11 -0.37
N PHE A 77 -5.30 -5.85 -0.79
CA PHE A 77 -6.28 -4.79 -0.64
C PHE A 77 -6.72 -4.26 -2.00
N ILE A 78 -7.97 -3.82 -2.11
CA ILE A 78 -8.55 -3.20 -3.31
C ILE A 78 -9.17 -1.86 -2.93
N LEU A 79 -8.95 -0.84 -3.75
CA LEU A 79 -9.63 0.46 -3.62
C LEU A 79 -11.13 0.28 -3.93
N GLY A 80 -11.98 0.68 -2.98
CA GLY A 80 -13.44 0.53 -3.03
C GLY A 80 -14.13 1.35 -4.11
#